data_AF-X0X8R4-F1
#
_entry.id   AF-X0X8R4-F1
#
_cell.length_a   1.000
_cell.length_b   1.000
_cell.length_c   1.000
_cell.angle_alpha   90.00
_cell.angle_beta   90.00
_cell.angle_gamma   90.00
#
_symmetry.space_group_name_H-M   'P 1'
#
loop_
_entity.id
_entity.type
_entity.pdbx_description
1 polymer ?
#
loop_
_entity_poly.entity_id
_entity_poly.type
_entity_poly.pdbx_seq_one_letter_code
_entity_poly.pdbx_strand_id
1 'polypeptide(L)'
;VYGELEGISFDYGIMEKTTEKVYVVPCECGWSDVGSWESLYELRATYRDDDQNLTDGETILIGCDHSFISAHGERLVACLGLKNCLVVDTPEALLVADLDRSQDIRKIVDKLKRNGKENLL
;
A
#
# COMPACT_ATOMS: atom_id res chain seq x y z
N VAL A 1 -16.78 28.36 0.68
CA VAL A 1 -17.39 27.22 1.41
C VAL A 1 -16.34 26.19 1.79
N TYR A 2 -15.82 25.34 0.89
CA TYR A 2 -14.84 24.29 1.29
C TYR A 2 -13.49 24.80 1.82
N GLY A 3 -12.96 25.91 1.28
CA GLY A 3 -11.67 26.46 1.73
C GLY A 3 -11.64 27.07 3.13
N GLU A 4 -12.80 27.21 3.77
CA GLU A 4 -12.96 27.77 5.13
C GLU A 4 -13.26 26.68 6.17
N LEU A 5 -13.42 25.42 5.74
CA LEU A 5 -13.73 24.30 6.63
C LEU A 5 -12.46 23.65 7.17
N GLU A 6 -12.50 23.29 8.45
CA GLU A 6 -11.42 22.52 9.09
C GLU A 6 -11.39 21.08 8.58
N GLY A 7 -10.21 20.59 8.22
CA GLY A 7 -9.98 19.21 7.80
C GLY A 7 -9.96 18.26 8.99
N ILE A 8 -11.14 17.88 9.48
CA ILE A 8 -11.34 16.99 10.63
C ILE A 8 -12.04 15.69 10.18
N SER A 9 -11.65 14.54 10.72
CA SER A 9 -12.35 13.27 10.40
C SER A 9 -13.76 13.28 10.99
N PHE A 10 -14.67 12.53 10.37
CA PHE A 10 -16.03 12.40 10.88
C PHE A 10 -16.05 11.72 12.27
N ASP A 11 -15.20 10.72 12.47
CA ASP A 11 -15.06 10.00 13.73
C ASP A 11 -14.75 10.95 14.89
N TYR A 12 -13.74 11.80 14.71
CA TYR A 12 -13.32 12.76 15.74
C TYR A 12 -14.24 14.00 15.80
N GLY A 13 -14.76 14.42 14.65
CA GLY A 13 -15.64 15.59 14.53
C GLY A 13 -17.02 15.37 15.15
N ILE A 14 -17.57 14.16 15.03
CA ILE A 14 -18.96 13.82 15.37
C ILE A 14 -19.06 12.56 16.22
N MET A 15 -18.53 11.41 15.75
CA MET A 15 -18.83 10.11 16.39
C MET A 15 -18.38 10.06 17.85
N GLU A 16 -17.14 10.47 18.14
CA GLU A 16 -16.59 10.50 19.51
C GLU A 16 -17.28 11.52 20.42
N LYS A 17 -17.92 12.54 19.83
CA LYS A 17 -18.62 13.60 20.57
C LYS A 17 -20.12 13.35 20.70
N THR A 18 -20.62 12.26 20.12
CA THR A 18 -22.05 11.95 20.15
C THR A 18 -22.46 11.51 21.55
N THR A 19 -23.42 12.21 22.14
CA THR A 19 -24.00 11.88 23.46
C THR A 19 -25.18 10.93 23.35
N GLU A 20 -25.78 10.81 22.16
CA GLU A 20 -26.87 9.90 21.86
C GLU A 20 -26.39 8.46 21.66
N LYS A 21 -27.31 7.50 21.71
CA LYS A 21 -26.97 6.08 21.55
C LYS A 21 -26.47 5.76 20.14
N VAL A 22 -25.28 5.16 20.05
CA VAL A 22 -24.71 4.60 18.82
C VAL A 22 -24.97 3.09 18.79
N TYR A 23 -25.39 2.58 17.63
CA TYR A 23 -25.63 1.16 17.39
C TYR A 23 -24.68 0.65 16.29
N VAL A 24 -24.12 -0.54 16.48
CA VAL A 24 -23.21 -1.19 15.52
C VAL A 24 -23.76 -2.56 15.13
N VAL A 25 -23.49 -2.97 13.89
CA VAL A 25 -23.85 -4.29 13.37
C VAL A 25 -22.55 -5.05 13.06
N PRO A 26 -22.30 -6.21 13.68
CA PRO A 26 -21.15 -7.03 13.34
C PRO A 26 -21.17 -7.46 11.86
N CYS A 27 -20.04 -7.35 11.15
CA CYS A 27 -19.86 -7.83 9.78
C CYS A 27 -18.72 -8.84 9.71
N GLU A 28 -19.00 -10.01 9.16
CA GLU A 28 -17.99 -11.01 8.80
C GLU A 28 -17.91 -11.10 7.27
N CYS A 29 -17.36 -10.05 6.67
CA CYS A 29 -17.34 -9.86 5.22
C CYS A 29 -15.92 -9.84 4.62
N GLY A 30 -14.89 -10.20 5.39
CA GLY A 30 -13.50 -10.18 4.93
C GLY A 30 -12.99 -8.76 4.61
N TRP A 31 -13.50 -7.76 5.33
CA TRP A 31 -13.16 -6.35 5.10
C TRP A 31 -11.74 -6.01 5.58
N SER A 32 -11.02 -5.23 4.79
CA SER A 32 -9.75 -4.58 5.14
C SER A 32 -9.76 -3.17 4.55
N ASP A 33 -9.20 -2.22 5.29
CA ASP A 33 -9.05 -0.82 4.90
C ASP A 33 -7.95 -0.58 3.85
N VAL A 34 -7.21 -1.63 3.45
CA VAL A 34 -6.10 -1.62 2.49
C VAL A 34 -5.25 -0.35 2.64
N GLY A 35 -4.66 -0.18 3.82
CA GLY A 35 -3.88 1.01 4.16
C GLY A 35 -2.40 0.98 3.75
N SER A 36 -1.87 -0.19 3.39
CA SER A 36 -0.46 -0.39 3.03
C SER A 36 -0.28 -1.49 1.98
N TRP A 37 0.90 -1.53 1.36
CA TRP A 37 1.26 -2.62 0.44
C TRP A 37 1.40 -3.96 1.15
N GLU A 38 1.80 -3.95 2.42
CA GLU A 38 1.79 -5.12 3.28
C GLU A 38 0.37 -5.66 3.46
N SER A 39 -0.64 -4.80 3.70
CA SER A 39 -2.04 -5.25 3.78
C SER A 39 -2.50 -5.89 2.46
N LEU A 40 -2.11 -5.32 1.32
CA LEU A 40 -2.43 -5.91 0.02
C LEU A 40 -1.74 -7.27 -0.19
N TYR A 41 -0.48 -7.38 0.24
CA TYR A 41 0.27 -8.64 0.23
C TYR A 41 -0.43 -9.71 1.08
N GLU A 42 -0.90 -9.36 2.29
CA GLU A 42 -1.67 -10.24 3.19
C GLU A 42 -3.02 -10.67 2.60
N LEU A 43 -3.78 -9.73 2.03
CA LEU A 43 -5.07 -10.05 1.39
C LEU A 43 -4.94 -10.98 0.19
N ARG A 44 -3.77 -10.97 -0.47
CA ARG A 44 -3.48 -11.83 -1.63
C ARG A 44 -2.66 -13.06 -1.25
N ALA A 45 -2.68 -13.50 0.01
CA ALA A 45 -1.93 -14.67 0.47
C ALA A 45 -2.12 -15.94 -0.39
N THR A 46 -3.31 -16.14 -0.96
CA THR A 46 -3.61 -17.29 -1.83
C THR A 46 -2.92 -17.27 -3.19
N TYR A 47 -2.31 -16.15 -3.58
CA TYR A 47 -1.62 -15.98 -4.85
C TYR A 47 -0.09 -16.01 -4.72
N ARG A 48 0.42 -16.27 -3.50
CA ARG A 48 1.85 -16.39 -3.25
C ARG A 48 2.39 -17.73 -3.75
N ASP A 49 3.65 -17.75 -4.16
CA ASP A 49 4.39 -18.98 -4.45
C ASP A 49 4.88 -19.68 -3.17
N ASP A 50 5.59 -20.80 -3.34
CA ASP A 50 6.12 -21.61 -2.23
C ASP A 50 7.14 -20.83 -1.36
N ASP A 51 7.86 -19.87 -1.96
CA ASP A 51 8.84 -19.01 -1.29
C ASP A 51 8.18 -17.75 -0.69
N GLN A 52 6.84 -17.73 -0.60
CA GLN A 52 6.03 -16.61 -0.12
C GLN A 52 6.18 -15.34 -0.97
N ASN A 53 6.62 -15.41 -2.22
CA ASN A 53 6.62 -14.24 -3.09
C ASN A 53 5.24 -14.01 -3.70
N LEU A 54 4.82 -12.75 -3.74
CA LEU A 54 3.68 -12.30 -4.52
C LEU A 54 4.19 -11.57 -5.75
N THR A 55 3.77 -12.00 -6.94
CA THR A 55 4.13 -11.35 -8.19
C THR A 55 2.88 -10.95 -8.98
N ASP A 56 2.87 -9.75 -9.53
CA ASP A 56 1.82 -9.24 -10.41
C ASP A 56 2.47 -8.55 -11.62
N GLY A 57 2.26 -9.05 -12.84
CA GLY A 57 2.93 -8.57 -14.06
C GLY A 57 4.12 -9.42 -14.53
N GLU A 58 4.93 -8.86 -15.43
CA GLU A 58 6.07 -9.58 -16.04
C GLU A 58 7.30 -9.56 -15.12
N THR A 59 7.59 -10.70 -14.49
CA THR A 59 8.62 -10.81 -13.45
C THR A 59 9.50 -12.06 -13.60
N ILE A 60 10.74 -11.99 -13.12
CA ILE A 60 11.65 -13.14 -12.94
C ILE A 60 12.25 -13.06 -11.54
N LEU A 61 12.02 -14.08 -10.72
CA LEU A 61 12.57 -14.19 -9.37
C LEU A 61 13.51 -15.39 -9.29
N ILE A 62 14.71 -15.18 -8.73
CA ILE A 62 15.67 -16.26 -8.47
C ILE A 62 16.14 -16.14 -7.02
N GLY A 63 15.85 -17.17 -6.21
CA GLY A 63 16.25 -17.20 -4.80
C GLY A 63 15.71 -16.03 -3.97
N CYS A 64 14.51 -15.54 -4.31
CA CYS A 64 13.83 -14.50 -3.55
C CYS A 64 12.85 -15.13 -2.56
N ASP A 65 12.60 -14.44 -1.45
CA ASP A 65 11.75 -14.96 -0.36
C ASP A 65 10.90 -13.81 0.22
N HIS A 66 9.64 -14.12 0.55
CA HIS A 66 8.74 -13.20 1.25
C HIS A 66 8.65 -11.80 0.61
N SER A 67 8.66 -11.69 -0.71
CA SER A 67 8.73 -10.41 -1.42
C SER A 67 7.48 -10.14 -2.27
N PHE A 68 7.10 -8.87 -2.43
CA PHE A 68 6.00 -8.44 -3.30
C PHE A 68 6.54 -7.62 -4.47
N ILE A 69 6.40 -8.14 -5.69
CA ILE A 69 6.80 -7.47 -6.93
C ILE A 69 5.54 -7.19 -7.78
N SER A 70 5.30 -5.91 -8.07
CA SER A 70 4.23 -5.44 -8.95
C SER A 70 4.87 -4.72 -10.15
N ALA A 71 4.72 -5.29 -11.35
CA ALA A 71 5.39 -4.89 -12.59
C ALA A 71 4.38 -4.40 -13.63
N HIS A 72 3.93 -3.14 -13.48
CA HIS A 72 2.94 -2.50 -14.36
C HIS A 72 3.51 -1.35 -15.21
N GLY A 73 4.84 -1.13 -15.20
CA GLY A 73 5.52 -0.08 -15.95
C GLY A 73 6.06 -0.50 -17.32
N GLU A 74 5.42 -1.50 -17.96
CA GLU A 74 5.73 -2.01 -19.31
C GLU A 74 7.15 -2.60 -19.49
N ARG A 75 7.83 -2.95 -18.40
CA ARG A 75 9.15 -3.60 -18.43
C ARG A 75 9.18 -4.86 -17.57
N LEU A 76 10.09 -5.77 -17.92
CA LEU A 76 10.42 -6.93 -17.08
C LEU A 76 11.09 -6.48 -15.77
N VAL A 77 10.59 -6.98 -14.63
CA VAL A 77 11.23 -6.81 -13.32
C VAL A 77 11.92 -8.11 -12.91
N ALA A 78 13.24 -8.10 -12.84
CA ALA A 78 14.04 -9.25 -12.42
C ALA A 78 14.65 -9.04 -11.02
N CYS A 79 14.46 -10.00 -10.12
CA CYS A 79 14.96 -9.98 -8.75
C CYS A 79 15.81 -11.23 -8.46
N LEU A 80 16.93 -11.02 -7.78
CA LEU A 80 17.87 -12.08 -7.41
C LEU A 80 18.25 -11.94 -5.93
N GLY A 81 17.99 -12.98 -5.12
CA GLY A 81 18.44 -13.04 -3.73
C GLY A 81 17.76 -12.06 -2.77
N LEU A 82 16.65 -11.43 -3.18
CA LEU A 82 15.96 -10.43 -2.34
C LEU A 82 15.06 -11.12 -1.31
N LYS A 83 14.97 -10.52 -0.12
CA LYS A 83 14.10 -10.99 0.95
C LYS A 83 13.30 -9.83 1.52
N ASN A 84 12.03 -10.05 1.83
CA ASN A 84 11.15 -9.05 2.43
C ASN A 84 11.10 -7.73 1.64
N CYS A 85 11.11 -7.81 0.31
CA CYS A 85 11.22 -6.64 -0.55
C CYS A 85 9.88 -6.32 -1.21
N LEU A 86 9.50 -5.04 -1.21
CA LEU A 86 8.44 -4.50 -2.04
C LEU A 86 9.07 -3.81 -3.25
N VAL A 87 8.69 -4.24 -4.45
CA VAL A 87 9.03 -3.59 -5.71
C VAL A 87 7.74 -3.24 -6.45
N VAL A 88 7.53 -1.96 -6.74
CA VAL A 88 6.36 -1.48 -7.49
C VAL A 88 6.86 -0.64 -8.65
N ASP A 89 6.72 -1.16 -9.86
CA ASP A 89 7.05 -0.51 -11.12
C ASP A 89 5.77 -0.01 -11.79
N THR A 90 5.71 1.31 -12.00
CA THR A 90 4.68 1.97 -12.82
C THR A 90 5.37 2.70 -13.98
N PRO A 91 4.62 3.18 -14.99
CA PRO A 91 5.21 3.90 -16.12
C PRO A 91 6.02 5.13 -15.69
N GLU A 92 5.59 5.81 -14.63
CA GLU A 92 6.17 7.08 -14.17
C GLU A 92 7.25 6.90 -13.10
N ALA A 93 7.21 5.82 -12.31
CA ALA A 93 8.12 5.64 -11.18
C ALA A 93 8.35 4.17 -10.80
N LEU A 94 9.52 3.92 -10.21
CA LEU A 94 9.84 2.67 -9.53
C LEU A 94 9.98 2.94 -8.03
N LEU A 95 9.25 2.18 -7.22
CA LEU A 95 9.40 2.13 -5.78
C LEU A 95 10.06 0.81 -5.38
N VAL A 96 11.08 0.91 -4.54
CA VAL A 96 11.68 -0.24 -3.86
C VAL A 96 11.72 0.07 -2.37
N ALA A 97 11.18 -0.84 -1.55
CA ALA A 97 11.11 -0.68 -0.11
C ALA A 97 11.20 -2.02 0.60
N ASP A 98 11.42 -1.96 1.91
CA ASP A 98 11.14 -3.07 2.81
C ASP A 98 9.62 -3.22 2.92
N LEU A 99 9.10 -4.44 2.75
CA LEU A 99 7.67 -4.72 2.69
C LEU A 99 6.96 -4.33 4.01
N ASP A 100 7.56 -4.64 5.16
CA ASP A 100 7.04 -4.33 6.50
C ASP A 100 7.01 -2.81 6.75
N ARG A 101 7.79 -2.06 5.98
CA ARG A 101 7.85 -0.60 6.05
C ARG A 101 6.99 0.08 5.00
N SER A 102 6.11 -0.62 4.32
CA SER A 102 5.25 -0.02 3.27
C SER A 102 4.38 1.14 3.77
N GLN A 103 3.97 1.13 5.04
CA GLN A 103 3.32 2.27 5.71
C GLN A 103 4.15 3.58 5.72
N ASP A 104 5.49 3.49 5.68
CA ASP A 104 6.38 4.65 5.65
C ASP A 104 6.45 5.34 4.27
N ILE A 105 5.82 4.79 3.22
CA ILE A 105 5.85 5.36 1.85
C ILE A 105 5.33 6.80 1.83
N ARG A 106 4.44 7.17 2.76
CA ARG A 106 3.99 8.56 2.93
C ARG A 106 5.16 9.55 3.08
N LYS A 107 6.28 9.14 3.69
CA LYS A 107 7.49 9.97 3.81
C LYS A 107 8.11 10.29 2.45
N ILE A 108 8.04 9.35 1.49
CA ILE A 108 8.49 9.53 0.11
C ILE A 108 7.53 10.48 -0.62
N VAL A 109 6.21 10.25 -0.49
CA VAL A 109 5.17 11.13 -1.04
C VAL A 109 5.34 12.57 -0.58
N ASP A 110 5.54 12.79 0.72
CA ASP A 110 5.76 14.13 1.28
C ASP A 110 7.04 14.78 0.73
N LYS A 111 8.10 14.00 0.49
CA LYS A 111 9.34 14.47 -0.12
C LYS A 111 9.16 14.82 -1.59
N LEU A 112 8.38 14.05 -2.35
CA LEU A 112 8.05 14.34 -3.74
C LEU A 112 7.26 15.65 -3.86
N LYS A 113 6.26 15.87 -3.01
CA LYS A 113 5.50 17.13 -2.91
C LYS A 113 6.43 18.32 -2.69
N ARG A 114 7.33 18.24 -1.70
CA ARG A 114 8.31 19.30 -1.40
C ARG A 114 9.26 19.60 -2.56
N ASN A 115 9.52 18.60 -3.40
CA ASN A 115 10.39 18.72 -4.57
C ASN A 115 9.63 19.11 -5.85
N GLY A 116 8.33 19.41 -5.76
CA GLY A 116 7.50 19.79 -6.92
C GLY A 116 7.25 18.66 -7.91
N LYS A 117 7.38 17.39 -7.49
CA LYS A 117 7.15 16.20 -8.33
C LYS A 117 5.75 15.62 -8.11
N GLU A 118 4.73 16.48 -8.20
CA GLU A 118 3.34 16.09 -7.92
C GLU A 118 2.76 15.15 -8.98
N ASN A 119 3.35 15.09 -10.17
CA ASN A 119 2.96 14.18 -11.24
C ASN A 119 3.35 12.71 -10.98
N LEU A 120 4.03 12.41 -9.87
CA LEU A 120 4.48 11.07 -9.45
C LEU A 120 3.76 10.59 -8.19
N LEU A 121 2.63 11.23 -7.83
CA LEU A 121 1.85 10.97 -6.63
C LEU A 121 0.56 10.23 -6.91
#